data_AF-A0A925UZ33-F1
#
_entry.id   AF-A0A925UZ33-F1
#
_cell.length_a   1.000
_cell.length_b   1.000
_cell.length_c   1.000
_cell.angle_alpha   90.00
_cell.angle_beta   90.00
_cell.angle_gamma   90.00
#
_symmetry.space_group_name_H-M   'P 1'
#
loop_
_entity.id
_entity.type
_entity.pdbx_description
1 polymer ?
#
loop_
_entity_poly.entity_id
_entity_poly.type
_entity_poly.pdbx_seq_one_letter_code
_entity_poly.pdbx_strand_id
1 'polypeptide(L)'
;MAKPVFDIKVPLRYQIKDTKIEVIGVCKITEDGGQCWNPQGVIDKALTSSTLARFGKGGDLGQTPLPVVYGKKNRIVLTRIRTSTSKFEPRLQLCMASYREVEMHRQNPQLDLTPLNPVVRDLYYVTSELRDTISSLYALVTEPVGQSPNLALVEGATIQFDGLQVKVVEINPVGDSWTIELQLTGKVKPRRRLVATVLDSNGKTIEQVDSAGRPVTNEFVKNSLREFQQTLTENPDNLRPPPLFNTGKPGVDSQTDSKVIFSTYTNPKHIGSMYLAGSKVWTIEVTGIPLDPIKKR
;
A
#
# COMPACT_ATOMS: atom_id res chain seq x y z
N MET A 1 -25.87 4.67 -5.94
CA MET A 1 -24.53 4.81 -5.32
C MET A 1 -23.61 5.53 -6.29
N ALA A 2 -22.89 6.55 -5.82
CA ALA A 2 -22.12 7.44 -6.68
C ALA A 2 -21.01 6.69 -7.41
N LYS A 3 -21.11 6.62 -8.75
CA LYS A 3 -19.94 6.40 -9.61
C LYS A 3 -18.92 7.50 -9.26
N PRO A 4 -17.61 7.29 -9.44
CA PRO A 4 -16.66 8.41 -9.49
C PRO A 4 -17.26 9.43 -10.46
N VAL A 5 -17.67 10.57 -9.93
CA VAL A 5 -18.22 11.63 -10.78
C VAL A 5 -16.98 12.25 -11.39
N PHE A 6 -16.74 11.93 -12.66
CA PHE A 6 -15.84 12.75 -13.45
C PHE A 6 -16.33 14.17 -13.32
N ASP A 7 -15.47 15.07 -12.82
CA ASP A 7 -15.68 16.46 -13.15
C ASP A 7 -15.27 16.60 -14.63
N ILE A 8 -16.16 16.19 -15.53
CA ILE A 8 -15.94 16.18 -17.00
C ILE A 8 -15.57 17.60 -17.48
N LYS A 9 -15.85 18.62 -16.65
CA LYS A 9 -15.52 20.02 -16.91
C LYS A 9 -14.06 20.38 -16.61
N VAL A 10 -13.30 19.55 -15.88
CA VAL A 10 -11.87 19.78 -15.60
C VAL A 10 -11.07 18.49 -15.77
N PRO A 11 -10.38 18.30 -16.91
CA PRO A 11 -9.46 17.18 -17.10
C PRO A 11 -8.49 17.09 -15.92
N LEU A 12 -8.18 15.87 -15.48
CA LEU A 12 -7.13 15.59 -14.49
C LEU A 12 -7.47 15.95 -13.02
N ARG A 13 -8.74 16.23 -12.71
CA ARG A 13 -9.26 16.35 -11.35
C ARG A 13 -10.32 15.29 -11.06
N TYR A 14 -10.19 14.62 -9.92
CA TYR A 14 -11.05 13.53 -9.51
C TYR A 14 -11.45 13.70 -8.04
N GLN A 15 -12.70 13.42 -7.73
CA GLN A 15 -13.18 13.39 -6.36
C GLN A 15 -13.84 12.04 -6.05
N ILE A 16 -13.39 11.42 -4.97
CA ILE A 16 -14.05 10.26 -4.37
C ILE A 16 -14.26 10.57 -2.90
N LYS A 17 -15.53 10.69 -2.50
CA LYS A 17 -15.92 11.07 -1.14
C LYS A 17 -15.21 12.36 -0.70
N ASP A 18 -14.43 12.26 0.36
CA ASP A 18 -13.67 13.32 1.03
C ASP A 18 -12.24 13.46 0.49
N THR A 19 -11.89 12.70 -0.55
CA THR A 19 -10.57 12.72 -1.19
C THR A 19 -10.67 13.32 -2.58
N LYS A 20 -9.86 14.35 -2.83
CA LYS A 20 -9.66 14.97 -4.15
C LYS A 20 -8.26 14.63 -4.65
N ILE A 21 -8.15 14.24 -5.91
CA ILE A 21 -6.90 13.95 -6.60
C ILE A 21 -6.80 14.87 -7.81
N GLU A 22 -5.69 15.57 -7.95
CA GLU A 22 -5.45 16.53 -9.02
C GLU A 22 -4.05 16.29 -9.59
N VAL A 23 -3.93 16.09 -10.90
CA VAL A 23 -2.62 16.29 -11.55
C VAL A 23 -2.40 17.78 -11.63
N ILE A 24 -1.31 18.26 -11.02
CA ILE A 24 -0.97 19.68 -11.00
C ILE A 24 0.07 20.04 -12.07
N GLY A 25 0.72 19.04 -12.65
CA GLY A 25 1.60 19.22 -13.79
C GLY A 25 2.45 17.99 -14.08
N VAL A 26 3.25 18.11 -15.13
CA VAL A 26 4.20 17.10 -15.56
C VAL A 26 5.55 17.78 -15.79
N CYS A 27 6.63 17.10 -15.42
CA CYS A 27 7.99 17.58 -15.56
C CYS A 27 8.81 16.64 -16.41
N LYS A 28 9.67 17.20 -17.24
CA LYS A 28 10.80 16.52 -17.86
C LYS A 28 12.05 16.93 -17.09
N ILE A 29 12.71 15.96 -16.45
CA ILE A 29 13.96 16.18 -15.72
C ILE A 29 15.09 15.49 -16.48
N THR A 30 16.18 16.21 -16.69
CA THR A 30 17.41 15.78 -17.35
C THR A 30 18.59 16.03 -16.43
N GLU A 31 19.78 15.54 -16.80
CA GLU A 31 21.01 15.82 -16.04
C GLU A 31 21.28 17.33 -15.98
N ASP A 32 20.96 18.06 -17.05
CA ASP A 32 21.22 19.50 -17.16
C ASP A 32 20.12 20.39 -16.54
N GLY A 33 19.11 19.81 -15.90
CA GLY A 33 18.01 20.57 -15.28
C GLY A 33 16.63 19.98 -15.51
N GLY A 34 15.60 20.83 -15.61
CA GLY A 34 14.25 20.34 -15.81
C GLY A 34 13.28 21.40 -16.27
N GLN A 35 12.15 20.93 -16.80
CA GLN A 35 11.06 21.77 -17.28
C GLN A 35 9.74 21.13 -16.91
N CYS A 36 8.87 21.87 -16.24
CA CYS A 36 7.52 21.46 -15.90
C CYS A 36 6.49 22.25 -16.70
N TRP A 37 5.31 21.66 -16.88
CA TRP A 37 4.12 22.30 -17.43
C TRP A 37 2.90 21.91 -16.62
N ASN A 38 1.90 22.80 -16.65
CA ASN A 38 0.64 22.61 -15.97
C ASN A 38 -0.26 21.58 -16.68
N PRO A 39 -1.44 21.25 -16.15
CA PRO A 39 -2.35 20.25 -16.72
C PRO A 39 -2.88 20.64 -18.11
N GLN A 40 -2.73 21.90 -18.52
CA GLN A 40 -3.06 22.41 -19.85
C GLN A 40 -1.88 22.32 -20.83
N GLY A 41 -0.75 21.74 -20.43
CA GLY A 41 0.43 21.63 -21.29
C GLY A 41 1.23 22.94 -21.43
N VAL A 42 0.96 23.95 -20.62
CA VAL A 42 1.67 25.24 -20.64
C VAL A 42 2.84 25.20 -19.67
N ILE A 43 4.03 25.58 -20.14
CA ILE A 43 5.25 25.64 -19.33
C ILE A 43 5.02 26.47 -18.07
N ASP A 44 5.33 25.88 -16.91
CA ASP A 44 5.16 26.48 -15.59
C ASP A 44 6.52 26.63 -14.90
N LYS A 45 7.03 27.86 -14.89
CA LYS A 45 8.32 28.20 -14.28
C LYS A 45 8.31 28.02 -12.75
N ALA A 46 7.20 28.34 -12.09
CA ALA A 46 7.09 28.22 -10.64
C ALA A 46 7.09 26.76 -10.20
N LEU A 47 6.33 25.92 -10.93
CA LEU A 47 6.33 24.47 -10.73
C LEU A 47 7.71 23.88 -11.02
N THR A 48 8.39 24.35 -12.07
CA THR A 48 9.76 23.92 -12.40
C THR A 48 10.73 24.22 -11.26
N SER A 49 10.79 25.46 -10.79
CA SER A 49 11.71 25.88 -9.73
C SER A 49 11.44 25.14 -8.41
N SER A 50 10.16 25.03 -8.01
CA SER A 50 9.79 24.33 -6.78
C SER A 50 10.13 22.84 -6.81
N THR A 51 9.93 22.21 -7.97
CA THR A 51 10.23 20.80 -8.21
C THR A 51 11.74 20.55 -8.21
N LEU A 52 12.53 21.35 -8.94
CA LEU A 52 13.99 21.22 -8.99
C LEU A 52 14.66 21.51 -7.64
N ALA A 53 14.19 22.49 -6.88
CA ALA A 53 14.68 22.73 -5.52
C ALA A 53 14.42 21.53 -4.58
N ARG A 54 13.38 20.75 -4.90
CA ARG A 54 12.94 19.47 -4.33
C ARG A 54 13.89 18.30 -4.62
N PHE A 55 14.37 18.25 -5.86
CA PHE A 55 15.18 17.15 -6.37
C PHE A 55 16.60 17.16 -5.78
N GLY A 56 17.09 16.00 -5.35
CA GLY A 56 18.45 15.82 -4.81
C GLY A 56 18.63 16.26 -3.36
N LYS A 57 17.65 16.92 -2.73
CA LYS A 57 17.64 17.17 -1.29
C LYS A 57 16.86 16.05 -0.60
N GLY A 58 17.56 15.02 -0.13
CA GLY A 58 16.97 14.13 0.87
C GLY A 58 16.52 15.01 2.05
N GLY A 59 15.21 15.12 2.28
CA GLY A 59 14.70 16.07 3.26
C GLY A 59 15.09 15.68 4.68
N ASP A 60 15.23 16.68 5.57
CA ASP A 60 15.54 16.57 7.01
C ASP A 60 14.56 15.69 7.84
N LEU A 61 13.58 15.06 7.20
CA LEU A 61 12.56 14.20 7.80
C LEU A 61 12.67 12.73 7.33
N GLY A 62 13.85 12.30 6.87
CA GLY A 62 14.05 10.93 6.38
C GLY A 62 13.37 10.65 5.04
N GLN A 63 13.16 11.68 4.21
CA GLN A 63 12.64 11.52 2.86
C GLN A 63 13.74 10.99 1.95
N THR A 64 13.57 9.76 1.45
CA THR A 64 14.46 9.16 0.46
C THR A 64 14.51 10.06 -0.78
N PRO A 65 15.70 10.41 -1.31
CA PRO A 65 15.80 11.15 -2.55
C PRO A 65 15.03 10.40 -3.66
N LEU A 66 14.31 11.17 -4.48
CA LEU A 66 13.51 10.64 -5.58
C LEU A 66 14.41 9.81 -6.52
N PRO A 67 14.14 8.51 -6.74
CA PRO A 67 14.87 7.70 -7.71
C PRO A 67 14.46 8.13 -9.12
N VAL A 68 15.10 9.17 -9.64
CA VAL A 68 14.88 9.65 -11.01
C VAL A 68 15.89 8.99 -11.91
N VAL A 69 15.40 8.22 -12.88
CA VAL A 69 16.18 7.85 -14.05
C VAL A 69 16.23 9.06 -14.98
N TYR A 70 17.40 9.65 -15.17
CA TYR A 70 17.58 10.75 -16.11
C TYR A 70 17.39 10.23 -17.55
N GLY A 71 16.74 11.03 -18.40
CA GLY A 71 16.58 10.65 -19.80
C GLY A 71 15.63 11.56 -20.57
N LYS A 72 15.91 11.77 -21.86
CA LYS A 72 15.13 12.67 -22.74
C LYS A 72 13.64 12.29 -22.84
N LYS A 73 13.31 11.01 -22.63
CA LYS A 73 11.94 10.47 -22.70
C LYS A 73 11.25 10.37 -21.35
N ASN A 74 11.96 10.49 -20.23
CA ASN A 74 11.35 10.30 -18.92
C ASN A 74 10.51 11.52 -18.52
N ARG A 75 9.37 11.24 -17.90
CA ARG A 75 8.43 12.26 -17.40
C ARG A 75 8.11 11.98 -15.94
N ILE A 76 7.87 13.06 -15.23
CA ILE A 76 7.47 13.11 -13.84
C ILE A 76 6.08 13.70 -13.73
N VAL A 77 5.09 12.89 -13.36
CA VAL A 77 3.73 13.40 -13.09
C VAL A 77 3.67 13.84 -11.64
N LEU A 78 3.26 15.08 -11.42
CA LEU A 78 3.04 15.66 -10.10
C LEU A 78 1.55 15.60 -9.78
N THR A 79 1.20 14.80 -8.78
CA THR A 79 -0.20 14.61 -8.36
C THR A 79 -0.38 15.15 -6.95
N ARG A 80 -1.31 16.09 -6.77
CA ARG A 80 -1.77 16.59 -5.47
C ARG A 80 -2.97 15.77 -5.00
N ILE A 81 -2.89 15.22 -3.80
CA ILE A 81 -4.02 14.58 -3.13
C ILE A 81 -4.41 15.41 -1.92
N ARG A 82 -5.71 15.74 -1.81
CA ARG A 82 -6.34 16.42 -0.67
C ARG A 82 -7.33 15.50 -0.03
N THR A 83 -7.14 15.18 1.24
CA THR A 83 -8.17 14.52 2.06
C THR A 83 -8.74 15.54 3.04
N SER A 84 -10.05 15.54 3.29
CA SER A 84 -10.67 16.38 4.31
C SER A 84 -10.91 15.64 5.63
N THR A 85 -10.48 14.39 5.76
CA THR A 85 -10.55 13.62 7.00
C THR A 85 -9.33 12.71 7.16
N SER A 86 -8.97 12.40 8.40
CA SER A 86 -7.87 11.48 8.76
C SER A 86 -8.23 10.00 8.57
N LYS A 87 -9.49 9.69 8.26
CA LYS A 87 -9.98 8.31 8.10
C LYS A 87 -9.53 7.67 6.79
N PHE A 88 -9.17 8.46 5.79
CA PHE A 88 -8.70 7.94 4.50
C PHE A 88 -7.18 7.98 4.47
N GLU A 89 -6.58 6.86 4.13
CA GLU A 89 -5.17 6.80 3.72
C GLU A 89 -5.15 6.75 2.19
N PRO A 90 -4.89 7.89 1.51
CA PRO A 90 -4.68 7.85 0.07
C PRO A 90 -3.31 7.24 -0.22
N ARG A 91 -3.29 6.17 -1.02
CA ARG A 91 -2.06 5.56 -1.53
C ARG A 91 -2.05 5.71 -3.05
N LEU A 92 -1.03 6.36 -3.60
CA LEU A 92 -0.86 6.33 -5.05
C LEU A 92 -0.16 5.03 -5.44
N GLN A 93 -0.84 4.18 -6.21
CA GLN A 93 -0.21 3.05 -6.89
C GLN A 93 -0.41 3.22 -8.39
N LEU A 94 0.65 3.62 -9.07
CA LEU A 94 0.65 3.81 -10.51
C LEU A 94 0.73 2.48 -11.24
N CYS A 95 -0.22 2.23 -12.13
CA CYS A 95 -0.13 1.17 -13.12
C CYS A 95 -0.03 1.84 -14.51
N MET A 96 1.06 1.60 -15.25
CA MET A 96 1.17 2.08 -16.62
C MET A 96 0.34 1.19 -17.56
N ALA A 97 -0.09 1.74 -18.71
CA ALA A 97 -0.90 1.03 -19.70
C ALA A 97 -0.23 -0.25 -20.25
N SER A 98 1.10 -0.33 -20.18
CA SER A 98 1.84 -1.59 -20.29
C SER A 98 1.99 -2.20 -18.90
N TYR A 99 1.30 -3.32 -18.69
CA TYR A 99 1.07 -4.05 -17.44
C TYR A 99 2.36 -4.63 -16.81
N ARG A 100 3.35 -3.79 -16.50
CA ARG A 100 4.33 -4.08 -15.45
C ARG A 100 3.90 -3.28 -14.24
N GLU A 101 3.53 -3.98 -13.16
CA GLU A 101 3.73 -3.42 -11.84
C GLU A 101 5.19 -3.00 -11.79
N VAL A 102 5.45 -1.69 -11.93
CA VAL A 102 6.66 -1.15 -11.36
C VAL A 102 6.43 -1.36 -9.88
N GLU A 103 7.14 -2.32 -9.30
CA GLU A 103 7.08 -2.61 -7.88
C GLU A 103 7.43 -1.30 -7.18
N MET A 104 6.38 -0.56 -6.79
CA MET A 104 6.53 0.72 -6.15
C MET A 104 7.05 0.37 -4.77
N HIS A 105 8.37 0.49 -4.60
CA HIS A 105 8.99 0.31 -3.30
C HIS A 105 8.18 1.09 -2.27
N ARG A 106 8.01 0.50 -1.08
CA ARG A 106 7.25 1.02 0.08
C ARG A 106 7.66 2.44 0.53
N GLN A 107 8.60 3.06 -0.16
CA GLN A 107 9.07 4.42 -0.04
C GLN A 107 8.69 5.18 -1.32
N ASN A 108 7.40 5.45 -1.52
CA ASN A 108 7.02 6.53 -2.42
C ASN A 108 7.64 7.81 -1.81
N PRO A 109 8.48 8.56 -2.54
CA PRO A 109 8.94 9.86 -2.07
C PRO A 109 7.72 10.79 -2.00
N GLN A 110 7.16 10.89 -0.79
CA GLN A 110 6.09 11.80 -0.48
C GLN A 110 6.72 13.16 -0.24
N LEU A 111 6.38 14.10 -1.11
CA LEU A 111 6.68 15.50 -0.89
C LEU A 111 5.49 16.07 -0.13
N ASP A 112 5.59 16.17 1.20
CA ASP A 112 4.66 16.96 2.00
C ASP A 112 5.00 18.44 1.79
N LEU A 113 4.04 19.18 1.22
CA LEU A 113 4.19 20.58 0.84
C LEU A 113 3.49 21.52 1.83
N THR A 114 2.77 21.00 2.81
CA THR A 114 1.87 21.77 3.68
C THR A 114 2.36 21.78 5.13
N PRO A 115 2.28 22.92 5.84
CA PRO A 115 2.33 22.87 7.30
C PRO A 115 1.18 21.99 7.78
N LEU A 116 1.48 21.05 8.68
CA LEU A 116 0.57 20.03 9.25
C LEU A 116 -0.78 20.63 9.68
N ASN A 117 -1.71 20.78 8.76
CA ASN A 117 -3.10 21.07 9.07
C ASN A 117 -3.78 19.71 9.26
N PRO A 118 -4.25 19.34 10.46
CA PRO A 118 -4.61 17.96 10.80
C PRO A 118 -5.74 17.38 9.96
N VAL A 119 -6.46 18.21 9.22
CA VAL A 119 -7.64 17.85 8.43
C VAL A 119 -7.37 17.82 6.93
N VAL A 120 -6.39 18.58 6.42
CA VAL A 120 -6.05 18.65 4.99
C VAL A 120 -4.57 18.39 4.77
N ARG A 121 -4.25 17.25 4.15
CA ARG A 121 -2.90 16.92 3.71
C ARG A 121 -2.82 17.14 2.21
N ASP A 122 -1.87 17.96 1.75
CA ASP A 122 -1.50 18.05 0.34
C ASP A 122 -0.32 17.12 0.09
N LEU A 123 -0.59 15.90 -0.41
CA LEU A 123 0.46 14.94 -0.75
C LEU A 123 0.82 15.01 -2.22
N TYR A 124 2.11 15.10 -2.51
CA TYR A 124 2.65 15.13 -3.85
C TYR A 124 3.33 13.80 -4.15
N TYR A 125 2.83 13.13 -5.18
CA TYR A 125 3.40 11.89 -5.67
C TYR A 125 4.10 12.13 -7.00
N VAL A 126 5.28 11.53 -7.12
CA VAL A 126 6.14 11.58 -8.30
C VAL A 126 6.28 10.18 -8.88
N THR A 127 6.15 10.06 -10.19
CA THR A 127 6.39 8.83 -10.95
C THR A 127 7.41 9.10 -12.04
N SER A 128 8.33 8.19 -12.32
CA SER A 128 9.30 8.30 -13.41
C SER A 128 9.02 7.23 -14.50
N GLU A 129 9.61 7.41 -15.68
CA GLU A 129 9.59 6.44 -16.81
C GLU A 129 8.31 6.31 -17.65
N LEU A 130 7.55 7.38 -17.87
CA LEU A 130 6.52 7.35 -18.91
C LEU A 130 7.16 7.41 -20.31
N ARG A 131 7.05 6.33 -21.09
CA ARG A 131 7.67 6.20 -22.42
C ARG A 131 6.74 6.54 -23.59
N ASP A 132 5.44 6.58 -23.33
CA ASP A 132 4.39 6.82 -24.32
C ASP A 132 3.91 8.28 -24.34
N THR A 133 3.10 8.68 -25.32
CA THR A 133 2.60 10.07 -25.48
C THR A 133 1.34 10.39 -24.68
N ILE A 134 0.62 9.35 -24.21
CA ILE A 134 -0.55 9.44 -23.35
C ILE A 134 -0.43 8.34 -22.30
N SER A 135 -0.54 8.69 -21.02
CA SER A 135 -0.57 7.73 -19.92
C SER A 135 -1.85 7.89 -19.10
N SER A 136 -2.31 6.76 -18.57
CA SER A 136 -3.24 6.71 -17.44
C SER A 136 -2.46 6.62 -16.14
N LEU A 137 -2.93 7.31 -15.11
CA LEU A 137 -2.48 7.16 -13.72
C LEU A 137 -3.59 6.45 -12.95
N TYR A 138 -3.27 5.37 -12.26
CA TYR A 138 -4.18 4.77 -11.28
C TYR A 138 -3.87 5.30 -9.88
N ALA A 139 -4.90 5.66 -9.11
CA ALA A 139 -4.76 6.06 -7.71
C ALA A 139 -5.64 5.17 -6.83
N LEU A 140 -5.10 4.72 -5.68
CA LEU A 140 -5.82 3.87 -4.73
C LEU A 140 -6.19 4.66 -3.48
N VAL A 141 -7.48 4.94 -3.30
CA VAL A 141 -7.96 5.53 -2.05
C VAL A 141 -8.39 4.39 -1.14
N THR A 142 -7.71 4.24 0.00
CA THR A 142 -8.05 3.23 1.00
C THR A 142 -8.81 3.85 2.17
N GLU A 143 -9.95 3.25 2.51
CA GLU A 143 -10.79 3.60 3.65
C GLU A 143 -10.86 2.40 4.59
N PRO A 144 -10.38 2.48 5.84
CA PRO A 144 -10.55 1.41 6.82
C PRO A 144 -12.03 1.07 6.96
N VAL A 145 -12.34 -0.23 7.04
CA VAL A 145 -13.69 -0.62 7.45
C VAL A 145 -13.84 -0.41 8.96
N GLY A 146 -15.02 0.04 9.39
CA GLY A 146 -15.27 0.35 10.81
C GLY A 146 -15.49 -0.88 11.70
N GLN A 147 -15.71 -2.05 11.11
CA GLN A 147 -15.93 -3.30 11.83
C GLN A 147 -14.82 -4.29 11.51
N SER A 148 -14.26 -4.90 12.55
CA SER A 148 -13.21 -5.91 12.44
C SER A 148 -13.59 -7.11 13.31
N PRO A 149 -14.25 -8.12 12.73
CA PRO A 149 -14.79 -9.22 13.49
C PRO A 149 -13.77 -10.36 13.63
N ASN A 150 -14.02 -11.24 14.60
CA ASN A 150 -13.23 -12.46 14.81
C ASN A 150 -13.90 -13.64 14.09
N LEU A 151 -13.21 -14.24 13.15
CA LEU A 151 -13.60 -15.47 12.47
C LEU A 151 -13.04 -16.68 13.21
N ALA A 152 -13.87 -17.64 13.59
CA ALA A 152 -13.40 -18.91 14.12
C ALA A 152 -12.59 -19.67 13.05
N LEU A 153 -11.46 -20.25 13.44
CA LEU A 153 -10.58 -20.96 12.52
C LEU A 153 -10.94 -22.45 12.46
N VAL A 154 -12.13 -22.74 11.94
CA VAL A 154 -12.64 -24.09 11.72
C VAL A 154 -13.23 -24.13 10.31
N GLU A 155 -12.99 -25.20 9.57
CA GLU A 155 -13.57 -25.37 8.22
C GLU A 155 -15.09 -25.22 8.25
N GLY A 156 -15.61 -24.46 7.28
CA GLY A 156 -17.02 -24.11 7.21
C GLY A 156 -17.45 -22.93 8.06
N ALA A 157 -16.63 -22.43 8.99
CA ALA A 157 -16.95 -21.24 9.77
C ALA A 157 -17.17 -20.03 8.86
N THR A 158 -18.18 -19.21 9.17
CA THR A 158 -18.55 -18.04 8.38
C THR A 158 -18.69 -16.79 9.21
N ILE A 159 -18.37 -15.64 8.64
CA ILE A 159 -18.65 -14.33 9.23
C ILE A 159 -19.04 -13.29 8.18
N GLN A 160 -19.76 -12.25 8.63
CA GLN A 160 -20.05 -11.08 7.80
C GLN A 160 -18.98 -10.00 8.03
N PHE A 161 -18.40 -9.49 6.94
CA PHE A 161 -17.39 -8.46 6.94
C PHE A 161 -17.69 -7.41 5.87
N ASP A 162 -18.18 -6.24 6.29
CA ASP A 162 -18.48 -5.09 5.40
C ASP A 162 -19.25 -5.47 4.10
N GLY A 163 -20.27 -6.31 4.26
CA GLY A 163 -21.12 -6.78 3.15
C GLY A 163 -20.59 -8.00 2.38
N LEU A 164 -19.44 -8.55 2.77
CA LEU A 164 -18.94 -9.84 2.30
C LEU A 164 -19.24 -10.92 3.32
N GLN A 165 -19.69 -12.09 2.86
CA GLN A 165 -19.60 -13.30 3.64
C GLN A 165 -18.21 -13.91 3.43
N VAL A 166 -17.49 -14.09 4.53
CA VAL A 166 -16.17 -14.74 4.57
C VAL A 166 -16.37 -16.13 5.15
N LYS A 167 -15.94 -17.17 4.44
CA LYS A 167 -16.04 -18.57 4.86
C LYS A 167 -14.67 -19.23 4.87
N VAL A 168 -14.33 -19.94 5.94
CA VAL A 168 -13.16 -20.84 5.95
C VAL A 168 -13.48 -22.06 5.08
N VAL A 169 -12.69 -22.29 4.05
CA VAL A 169 -12.85 -23.43 3.14
C VAL A 169 -11.99 -24.60 3.60
N GLU A 170 -10.71 -24.34 3.85
CA GLU A 170 -9.71 -25.37 4.03
C GLU A 170 -8.55 -24.83 4.87
N ILE A 171 -7.96 -25.69 5.71
CA ILE A 171 -6.78 -25.38 6.50
C ILE A 171 -5.74 -26.49 6.31
N ASN A 172 -4.62 -26.16 5.64
CA ASN A 172 -3.63 -27.15 5.24
C ASN A 172 -2.23 -26.85 5.78
N PRO A 173 -1.46 -27.87 6.21
CA PRO A 173 -0.04 -27.70 6.44
C PRO A 173 0.71 -27.59 5.10
N VAL A 174 1.66 -26.66 5.02
CA VAL A 174 2.55 -26.42 3.87
C VAL A 174 3.97 -26.19 4.38
N GLY A 175 4.80 -27.24 4.35
CA GLY A 175 6.14 -27.23 4.96
C GLY A 175 6.06 -26.93 6.46
N ASP A 176 6.80 -25.91 6.92
CA ASP A 176 6.77 -25.44 8.30
C ASP A 176 5.65 -24.41 8.59
N SER A 177 4.74 -24.22 7.64
CA SER A 177 3.65 -23.23 7.72
C SER A 177 2.28 -23.87 7.51
N TRP A 178 1.23 -23.06 7.66
CA TRP A 178 -0.16 -23.43 7.43
C TRP A 178 -0.80 -22.43 6.48
N THR A 179 -1.58 -22.92 5.53
CA THR A 179 -2.44 -22.12 4.67
C THR A 179 -3.89 -22.22 5.13
N ILE A 180 -4.58 -21.09 5.09
CA ILE A 180 -5.99 -20.95 5.44
C ILE A 180 -6.67 -20.36 4.21
N GLU A 181 -7.47 -21.17 3.53
CA GLU A 181 -8.24 -20.73 2.38
C GLU A 181 -9.58 -20.15 2.84
N LEU A 182 -9.84 -18.90 2.45
CA LEU A 182 -11.12 -18.22 2.66
C LEU A 182 -11.85 -18.04 1.33
N GLN A 183 -13.13 -18.41 1.31
CA GLN A 183 -14.06 -18.05 0.24
C GLN A 183 -14.75 -16.74 0.61
N LEU A 184 -14.67 -15.77 -0.29
CA LEU A 184 -15.37 -14.49 -0.16
C LEU A 184 -16.55 -14.48 -1.12
N THR A 185 -17.76 -14.35 -0.59
CA THR A 185 -18.98 -14.25 -1.39
C THR A 185 -19.71 -12.94 -1.10
N GLY A 186 -20.28 -12.35 -2.14
CA GLY A 186 -21.00 -11.09 -2.07
C GLY A 186 -20.56 -10.08 -3.13
N LYS A 187 -21.51 -9.27 -3.59
CA LYS A 187 -21.26 -8.23 -4.59
C LYS A 187 -21.04 -6.90 -3.89
N VAL A 188 -19.78 -6.59 -3.59
CA VAL A 188 -19.43 -5.32 -2.93
C VAL A 188 -18.57 -4.47 -3.86
N LYS A 189 -18.97 -3.22 -4.07
CA LYS A 189 -18.12 -2.17 -4.63
C LYS A 189 -17.91 -1.10 -3.55
N PRO A 190 -16.67 -0.60 -3.36
CA PRO A 190 -15.45 -0.86 -4.15
C PRO A 190 -14.76 -2.18 -3.72
N ARG A 191 -13.54 -2.47 -4.21
CA ARG A 191 -12.75 -3.67 -3.83
C ARG A 191 -12.41 -3.67 -2.33
N ARG A 192 -12.04 -4.83 -1.78
CA ARG A 192 -11.62 -4.94 -0.38
C ARG A 192 -10.22 -5.53 -0.28
N ARG A 193 -9.39 -4.87 0.51
CA ARG A 193 -8.17 -5.46 1.02
C ARG A 193 -8.45 -6.04 2.39
N LEU A 194 -8.16 -7.32 2.56
CA LEU A 194 -8.32 -8.02 3.83
C LEU A 194 -6.96 -8.25 4.46
N VAL A 195 -6.91 -8.10 5.78
CA VAL A 195 -5.76 -8.40 6.60
C VAL A 195 -6.23 -9.32 7.72
N ALA A 196 -5.60 -10.47 7.82
CA ALA A 196 -5.85 -11.42 8.91
C ALA A 196 -4.79 -11.24 10.01
N THR A 197 -5.22 -11.36 11.26
CA THR A 197 -4.33 -11.50 12.41
C THR A 197 -4.80 -12.68 13.25
N VAL A 198 -3.92 -13.60 13.55
CA VAL A 198 -4.25 -14.78 14.36
C VAL A 198 -4.22 -14.42 15.85
N LEU A 199 -5.25 -14.83 16.58
CA LEU A 199 -5.44 -14.61 17.99
C LEU A 199 -5.42 -15.93 18.76
N ASP A 200 -4.92 -15.92 19.98
CA ASP A 200 -5.01 -17.05 20.91
C ASP A 200 -6.44 -17.23 21.46
N SER A 201 -6.64 -18.23 22.32
CA SER A 201 -7.93 -18.51 22.96
C SER A 201 -8.46 -17.38 23.84
N ASN A 202 -7.60 -16.45 24.27
CA ASN A 202 -7.94 -15.30 25.10
C ASN A 202 -8.15 -14.03 24.26
N GLY A 203 -8.09 -14.13 22.93
CA GLY A 203 -8.24 -12.99 22.01
C GLY A 203 -7.00 -12.11 21.89
N LYS A 204 -5.83 -12.56 22.35
CA LYS A 204 -4.57 -11.82 22.21
C LYS A 204 -3.86 -12.21 20.92
N THR A 205 -3.26 -11.23 20.25
CA THR A 205 -2.44 -11.47 19.05
C THR A 205 -1.29 -12.42 19.34
N ILE A 206 -1.12 -13.42 18.47
CA ILE A 206 0.05 -14.30 18.47
C ILE A 206 1.09 -13.65 17.57
N GLU A 207 2.14 -13.09 18.18
CA GLU A 207 3.18 -12.35 17.46
C GLU A 207 4.31 -13.27 16.96
N GLN A 208 4.66 -14.30 17.74
CA GLN A 208 5.80 -15.17 17.48
C GLN A 208 5.49 -16.62 17.87
N VAL A 209 6.13 -17.54 17.16
CA VAL A 209 6.02 -18.98 17.41
C VAL A 209 7.37 -19.68 17.34
N ASP A 210 7.48 -20.83 18.00
CA ASP A 210 8.61 -21.75 17.84
C ASP A 210 8.53 -22.55 16.52
N SER A 211 9.51 -23.43 16.27
CA SER A 211 9.54 -24.30 15.07
C SER A 211 8.39 -25.29 14.97
N ALA A 212 7.68 -25.55 16.07
CA ALA A 212 6.48 -26.40 16.08
C ALA A 212 5.18 -25.58 15.88
N GLY A 213 5.30 -24.26 15.68
CA GLY A 213 4.19 -23.34 15.50
C GLY A 213 3.45 -23.02 16.80
N ARG A 214 4.08 -23.21 17.97
CA ARG A 214 3.49 -22.90 19.28
C ARG A 214 3.76 -21.44 19.66
N PRO A 215 2.77 -20.69 20.16
CA PRO A 215 2.97 -19.32 20.63
C PRO A 215 4.07 -19.25 21.70
N VAL A 216 4.99 -18.30 21.53
CA VAL A 216 6.03 -18.00 22.53
C VAL A 216 5.81 -16.62 23.13
N THR A 217 6.21 -16.43 24.39
CA THR A 217 6.09 -15.14 25.06
C THR A 217 7.21 -14.19 24.62
N ASN A 218 6.95 -12.88 24.70
CA ASN A 218 7.98 -11.88 24.44
C ASN A 218 9.18 -11.99 25.39
N GLU A 219 8.97 -12.55 26.58
CA GLU A 219 10.06 -12.85 27.52
C GLU A 219 10.93 -14.02 27.05
N PHE A 220 10.31 -15.11 26.58
CA PHE A 220 11.04 -16.24 25.98
C PHE A 220 11.92 -15.75 24.81
N VAL A 221 11.34 -14.93 23.94
CA VAL A 221 12.05 -14.34 22.79
C VAL A 221 13.24 -13.50 23.23
N LYS A 222 13.06 -12.62 24.23
CA LYS A 222 14.14 -11.80 24.78
C LYS A 222 15.25 -12.65 25.39
N ASN A 223 14.89 -13.72 26.10
CA ASN A 223 15.86 -14.62 26.71
C ASN A 223 16.62 -15.41 25.65
N SER A 224 15.94 -15.96 24.64
CA SER A 224 16.59 -16.66 23.52
C SER A 224 17.50 -15.75 22.70
N LEU A 225 17.13 -14.48 22.49
CA LEU A 225 18.01 -13.50 21.83
C LEU A 225 19.23 -13.17 22.69
N ARG A 226 19.07 -13.07 24.02
CA ARG A 226 20.19 -12.83 24.94
C ARG A 226 21.16 -14.01 24.97
N GLU A 227 20.64 -15.23 25.08
CA GLU A 227 21.42 -16.47 25.02
C GLU A 227 22.15 -16.58 23.68
N PHE A 228 21.46 -16.32 22.57
CA PHE A 228 22.07 -16.30 21.25
C PHE A 228 23.19 -15.27 21.12
N GLN A 229 23.02 -14.06 21.67
CA GLN A 229 24.08 -13.03 21.69
C GLN A 229 25.29 -13.45 22.53
N GLN A 230 25.06 -14.12 23.66
CA GLN A 230 26.14 -14.68 24.47
C GLN A 230 26.88 -15.79 23.71
N THR A 231 26.17 -16.73 23.10
CA THR A 231 26.81 -17.81 22.34
C THR A 231 27.51 -17.29 21.08
N LEU A 232 27.01 -16.25 20.42
CA LEU A 232 27.71 -15.57 19.31
C LEU A 232 29.04 -14.95 19.74
N THR A 233 29.10 -14.46 20.98
CA THR A 233 30.32 -13.92 21.57
C THR A 233 31.34 -15.03 21.85
N GLU A 234 30.87 -16.24 22.18
CA GLU A 234 31.70 -17.39 22.56
C GLU A 234 32.08 -18.31 21.39
N ASN A 235 31.26 -18.39 20.33
CA ASN A 235 31.46 -19.25 19.15
C ASN A 235 30.80 -18.65 17.89
N PRO A 236 31.50 -17.75 17.17
CA PRO A 236 30.92 -17.03 16.03
C PRO A 236 30.64 -17.90 14.80
N ASP A 237 31.32 -19.04 14.66
CA ASP A 237 31.32 -19.83 13.41
C ASP A 237 30.17 -20.83 13.29
N ASN A 238 29.32 -21.01 14.32
CA ASN A 238 28.38 -22.14 14.34
C ASN A 238 26.99 -21.86 14.91
N LEU A 239 26.42 -20.70 14.60
CA LEU A 239 25.12 -20.30 15.14
C LEU A 239 24.13 -19.87 14.06
N ARG A 240 23.02 -20.63 14.00
CA ARG A 240 21.78 -20.18 13.37
C ARG A 240 20.90 -19.59 14.46
N PRO A 241 20.32 -18.40 14.28
CA PRO A 241 19.33 -17.88 15.22
C PRO A 241 18.21 -18.92 15.40
N PRO A 242 17.63 -19.05 16.62
CA PRO A 242 16.49 -19.92 16.81
C PRO A 242 15.40 -19.54 15.80
N PRO A 243 14.75 -20.51 15.13
CA PRO A 243 13.74 -20.24 14.12
C PRO A 243 12.47 -19.69 14.80
N LEU A 244 12.51 -18.40 15.11
CA LEU A 244 11.35 -17.63 15.53
C LEU A 244 10.69 -17.10 14.27
N PHE A 245 9.50 -17.61 13.99
CA PHE A 245 8.73 -17.15 12.85
C PHE A 245 7.81 -16.02 13.28
N ASN A 246 7.93 -14.88 12.59
CA ASN A 246 6.96 -13.81 12.71
C ASN A 246 5.67 -14.27 12.02
N THR A 247 4.54 -14.21 12.71
CA THR A 247 3.26 -14.65 12.17
C THR A 247 2.78 -13.79 11.02
N GLY A 248 3.36 -12.59 10.85
CA GLY A 248 3.05 -11.69 9.76
C GLY A 248 1.58 -11.23 9.77
N LYS A 249 1.31 -10.14 9.06
CA LYS A 249 -0.06 -9.73 8.74
C LYS A 249 -0.22 -9.88 7.24
N PRO A 250 -0.46 -11.09 6.71
CA PRO A 250 -0.67 -11.26 5.28
C PRO A 250 -1.88 -10.42 4.90
N GLY A 251 -1.65 -9.47 3.99
CA GLY A 251 -2.70 -8.65 3.40
C GLY A 251 -2.94 -9.14 1.98
N VAL A 252 -4.17 -9.51 1.65
CA VAL A 252 -4.53 -9.94 0.31
C VAL A 252 -5.57 -8.99 -0.27
N ASP A 253 -5.31 -8.53 -1.49
CA ASP A 253 -6.30 -7.78 -2.26
C ASP A 253 -7.32 -8.76 -2.81
N SER A 254 -8.59 -8.58 -2.43
CA SER A 254 -9.68 -9.48 -2.83
C SER A 254 -10.61 -8.82 -3.84
N GLN A 255 -11.02 -9.61 -4.83
CA GLN A 255 -12.13 -9.29 -5.72
C GLN A 255 -13.34 -10.15 -5.33
N THR A 256 -14.55 -9.77 -5.76
CA THR A 256 -15.77 -10.54 -5.46
C THR A 256 -15.66 -11.96 -6.00
N ASP A 257 -16.15 -12.95 -5.24
CA ASP A 257 -16.11 -14.38 -5.58
C ASP A 257 -14.68 -14.94 -5.73
N SER A 258 -13.72 -14.37 -4.99
CA SER A 258 -12.35 -14.87 -4.94
C SER A 258 -12.12 -15.83 -3.77
N LYS A 259 -11.23 -16.78 -4.01
CA LYS A 259 -10.54 -17.53 -2.97
C LYS A 259 -9.31 -16.73 -2.54
N VAL A 260 -9.13 -16.57 -1.24
CA VAL A 260 -7.99 -15.87 -0.65
C VAL A 260 -7.25 -16.83 0.26
N ILE A 261 -5.94 -16.90 0.09
CA ILE A 261 -5.08 -17.77 0.91
C ILE A 261 -4.30 -16.89 1.88
N PHE A 262 -4.44 -17.18 3.17
CA PHE A 262 -3.60 -16.63 4.22
C PHE A 262 -2.60 -17.70 4.68
N SER A 263 -1.34 -17.32 4.85
CA SER A 263 -0.32 -18.20 5.40
C SER A 263 0.08 -17.77 6.81
N THR A 264 0.27 -18.72 7.71
CA THR A 264 0.76 -18.48 9.07
C THR A 264 1.72 -19.59 9.49
N TYR A 265 2.71 -19.27 10.30
CA TYR A 265 3.56 -20.28 10.95
C TYR A 265 2.93 -20.82 12.24
N THR A 266 1.85 -20.20 12.73
CA THR A 266 1.15 -20.67 13.91
C THR A 266 0.36 -21.94 13.59
N ASN A 267 0.57 -22.98 14.39
CA ASN A 267 -0.23 -24.19 14.29
C ASN A 267 -1.71 -23.87 14.64
N PRO A 268 -2.68 -24.20 13.77
CA PRO A 268 -4.10 -23.89 13.96
C PRO A 268 -4.68 -24.34 15.31
N LYS A 269 -4.13 -25.40 15.92
CA LYS A 269 -4.57 -25.86 17.25
C LYS A 269 -4.33 -24.84 18.38
N HIS A 270 -3.46 -23.86 18.16
CA HIS A 270 -3.16 -22.79 19.11
C HIS A 270 -3.86 -21.46 18.76
N ILE A 271 -4.61 -21.43 17.66
CA ILE A 271 -5.35 -20.25 17.23
C ILE A 271 -6.77 -20.37 17.79
N GLY A 272 -7.19 -19.40 18.61
CA GLY A 272 -8.57 -19.30 19.05
C GLY A 272 -9.47 -18.71 17.97
N SER A 273 -9.00 -17.65 17.30
CA SER A 273 -9.73 -17.01 16.21
C SER A 273 -8.81 -16.21 15.29
N MET A 274 -9.34 -15.76 14.17
CA MET A 274 -8.69 -14.85 13.24
C MET A 274 -9.42 -13.50 13.26
N TYR A 275 -8.73 -12.46 13.72
CA TYR A 275 -9.21 -11.09 13.61
C TYR A 275 -9.08 -10.62 12.16
N LEU A 276 -10.20 -10.26 11.55
CA LEU A 276 -10.24 -9.75 10.19
C LEU A 276 -10.34 -8.22 10.23
N ALA A 277 -9.32 -7.56 9.70
CA ALA A 277 -9.34 -6.14 9.41
C ALA A 277 -9.32 -5.92 7.90
N GLY A 278 -9.59 -4.71 7.45
CA GLY A 278 -9.48 -4.42 6.04
C GLY A 278 -9.77 -2.98 5.67
N SER A 279 -9.77 -2.75 4.37
CA SER A 279 -10.03 -1.44 3.80
C SER A 279 -10.79 -1.54 2.48
N LYS A 280 -11.65 -0.57 2.23
CA LYS A 280 -12.28 -0.33 0.93
C LYS A 280 -11.24 0.30 0.02
N VAL A 281 -10.95 -0.31 -1.12
CA VAL A 281 -9.95 0.16 -2.08
C VAL A 281 -10.65 0.70 -3.31
N TRP A 282 -10.61 2.01 -3.49
CA TRP A 282 -11.16 2.70 -4.65
C TRP A 282 -10.04 2.95 -5.66
N THR A 283 -10.22 2.48 -6.89
CA THR A 283 -9.29 2.74 -7.99
C THR A 283 -9.81 3.91 -8.82
N ILE A 284 -8.99 4.94 -8.99
CA ILE A 284 -9.25 6.09 -9.86
C ILE A 284 -8.32 5.99 -11.05
N GLU A 285 -8.85 6.01 -12.25
CA GLU A 285 -8.05 6.16 -13.46
C GLU A 285 -8.06 7.63 -13.90
N VAL A 286 -6.89 8.24 -13.92
CA VAL A 286 -6.63 9.60 -14.41
C VAL A 286 -6.09 9.47 -15.82
N THR A 287 -6.92 9.74 -16.83
CA THR A 287 -6.55 9.66 -18.25
C THR A 287 -6.25 11.03 -18.85
N GLY A 288 -5.56 11.05 -20.00
CA GLY A 288 -5.33 12.28 -20.78
C GLY A 288 -4.25 13.21 -20.22
N ILE A 289 -3.27 12.67 -19.48
CA ILE A 289 -2.16 13.45 -18.96
C ILE A 289 -1.29 13.95 -20.13
N PRO A 290 -1.07 15.26 -20.30
CA PRO A 290 -0.20 15.77 -21.35
C PRO A 290 1.26 15.49 -20.99
N LEU A 291 1.87 14.49 -21.63
CA LEU A 291 3.26 14.11 -21.35
C LEU A 291 4.31 14.98 -22.04
N ASP A 292 3.87 15.91 -22.88
CA ASP A 292 4.70 16.94 -23.47
C ASP A 292 3.98 18.29 -23.43
N PRO A 293 4.72 19.41 -23.36
CA PRO A 293 4.12 20.74 -23.46
C PRO A 293 3.47 20.92 -24.83
N ILE A 294 2.32 21.60 -24.86
CA ILE A 294 1.65 21.93 -26.13
C ILE A 294 2.52 22.95 -26.86
N LYS A 295 3.03 22.57 -28.04
CA LYS A 295 3.67 23.51 -28.95
C LYS A 295 2.61 24.48 -29.45
N LYS A 296 2.71 25.76 -29.08
CA LYS A 296 1.91 26.81 -29.74
C LYS A 296 2.23 26.73 -31.24
N ARG A 297 1.20 26.45 -32.05
CA ARG A 297 1.26 26.63 -33.50
C ARG A 297 1.16 28.11 -33.83
#